data_AF-A0A955FWK2-F1
#
_entry.id   AF-A0A955FWK2-F1
#
_cell.length_a   1.000
_cell.length_b   1.000
_cell.length_c   1.000
_cell.angle_alpha   90.00
_cell.angle_beta   90.00
_cell.angle_gamma   90.00
#
_symmetry.space_group_name_H-M   'P 1'
#
loop_
_entity.id
_entity.type
_entity.pdbx_description
1 polymer ?
#
loop_
_entity_poly.entity_id
_entity_poly.type
_entity_poly.pdbx_seq_one_letter_code
_entity_poly.pdbx_strand_id
1 'polypeptide(L)' 'MSFNHYAKIKRILDRHENWYIKRINEPTTAKNFKGETRHFDHYYRVYSDDGRRIPYCKFQQLDRFAAIMNLPEDALPIVD' A
#
# COMPACT_ATOMS: atom_id res chain seq x y z
N MET A 1 -6.63 -7.66 -18.93
CA MET A 1 -5.89 -6.58 -18.24
C MET A 1 -6.30 -6.57 -16.79
N SER A 2 -5.52 -7.16 -15.89
CA SER A 2 -5.89 -7.23 -14.47
C SER A 2 -5.69 -5.86 -13.81
N PHE A 3 -6.73 -5.30 -13.20
CA PHE A 3 -6.64 -4.09 -12.39
C PHE A 3 -5.80 -4.39 -11.15
N ASN A 4 -4.48 -4.25 -11.28
CA ASN A 4 -3.58 -4.43 -10.16
C ASN A 4 -3.54 -3.13 -9.36
N HIS A 5 -4.25 -3.12 -8.24
CA HIS A 5 -4.27 -2.03 -7.26
C HIS A 5 -2.86 -1.52 -6.93
N TYR A 6 -1.90 -2.43 -6.72
CA TYR A 6 -0.51 -2.07 -6.43
C TYR A 6 0.18 -1.39 -7.61
N ALA A 7 -0.09 -1.81 -8.85
CA ALA A 7 0.45 -1.14 -10.03
C ALA A 7 -0.11 0.29 -10.19
N LYS A 8 -1.36 0.52 -9.78
CA LYS A 8 -1.93 1.87 -9.71
C LYS A 8 -1.21 2.70 -8.66
N ILE A 9 -0.95 2.14 -7.47
CA ILE A 9 -0.19 2.83 -6.42
C ILE A 9 1.19 3.23 -6.94
N LYS A 10 1.95 2.30 -7.54
CA LYS A 10 3.27 2.58 -8.12
C LYS A 10 3.24 3.79 -9.06
N ARG A 11 2.31 3.82 -10.01
CA ARG A 11 2.15 4.95 -10.96
C ARG A 11 1.82 6.28 -10.28
N ILE A 12 1.14 6.26 -9.13
CA ILE A 12 0.87 7.46 -8.35
C ILE A 12 2.16 7.89 -7.65
N LEU A 13 2.84 6.96 -6.99
CA LEU A 13 4.09 7.21 -6.26
C LEU A 13 5.23 7.64 -7.18
N ASP A 14 5.28 7.20 -8.43
CA ASP A 14 6.24 7.67 -9.43
C ASP A 14 6.17 9.20 -9.66
N ARG A 15 5.09 9.86 -9.23
CA ARG A 15 4.92 11.33 -9.28
C ARG A 15 5.29 12.04 -7.97
N HIS A 16 5.63 11.30 -6.93
CA HIS A 16 5.98 11.81 -5.61
C HIS A 16 7.41 11.39 -5.29
N GLU A 17 8.30 12.37 -5.09
CA GLU A 17 9.71 12.07 -4.80
C GLU A 17 9.88 11.45 -3.41
N ASN A 18 9.18 11.98 -2.41
CA ASN A 18 9.28 11.52 -1.02
C ASN A 18 7.91 11.07 -0.51
N TRP A 19 7.83 9.80 -0.11
CA TRP A 19 6.65 9.22 0.50
C TRP A 19 7.06 8.22 1.57
N TYR A 20 6.17 8.01 2.54
CA TYR A 20 6.34 7.01 3.58
C TYR A 20 5.05 6.22 3.78
N ILE A 21 5.21 4.99 4.24
CA ILE A 21 4.12 4.08 4.56
C ILE A 21 3.86 4.16 6.05
N LYS A 22 2.61 4.33 6.43
CA LYS A 22 2.18 4.18 7.81
C LYS A 22 1.38 2.91 7.99
N ARG A 23 1.73 2.12 9.00
CA ARG A 23 0.93 0.98 9.46
C ARG A 23 -0.20 1.50 10.35
N ILE A 24 -1.42 1.08 10.05
CA ILE A 24 -2.61 1.41 10.83
C ILE A 24 -3.16 0.10 11.38
N ASN A 25 -3.07 -0.06 12.70
CA ASN A 25 -3.49 -1.25 13.45
C ASN A 25 -5.02 -1.25 13.67
N GLU A 26 -5.75 -1.21 12.56
CA GLU A 26 -7.20 -1.27 12.54
C GLU A 26 -7.64 -2.45 11.65
N PRO A 27 -8.66 -3.21 12.07
CA PRO A 27 -9.16 -4.32 11.28
C PRO A 27 -9.74 -3.82 9.96
N THR A 28 -9.44 -4.51 8.87
CA THR A 28 -9.99 -4.21 7.55
C THR A 28 -10.32 -5.47 6.79
N THR A 29 -11.23 -5.34 5.83
CA THR A 29 -11.62 -6.44 4.96
C THR A 29 -11.35 -6.08 3.51
N ALA A 30 -10.91 -7.04 2.73
CA ALA A 30 -10.76 -6.89 1.28
C ALA A 30 -11.22 -8.16 0.59
N LYS A 31 -11.93 -8.00 -0.54
CA LYS A 31 -12.29 -9.13 -1.40
C LYS A 31 -11.12 -9.50 -2.29
N ASN A 32 -10.81 -10.78 -2.39
CA ASN A 32 -9.85 -11.28 -3.36
C ASN A 32 -10.49 -11.40 -4.76
N PHE A 33 -9.69 -11.78 -5.76
CA PHE A 33 -10.18 -11.99 -7.13
C PHE A 33 -11.20 -13.13 -7.27
N LYS A 34 -11.28 -14.04 -6.29
CA LYS A 34 -12.29 -15.11 -6.23
C LYS A 34 -13.59 -14.65 -5.54
N GLY A 35 -13.67 -13.39 -5.08
CA GLY A 35 -14.81 -12.84 -4.37
C GLY A 35 -14.85 -13.14 -2.87
N GLU A 36 -13.86 -13.84 -2.33
CA GLU A 36 -13.78 -14.18 -0.90
C GLU A 36 -13.32 -12.96 -0.10
N THR A 37 -14.00 -12.68 1.00
CA THR A 37 -13.60 -11.63 1.95
C THR A 37 -12.47 -12.15 2.83
N ARG A 38 -11.31 -11.52 2.75
CA ARG A 38 -10.22 -11.71 3.71
C ARG A 38 -10.24 -10.63 4.78
N HIS A 39 -10.06 -11.05 6.02
CA HIS A 39 -9.89 -10.18 7.16
C HIS A 39 -8.40 -9.94 7.40
N PHE A 40 -8.05 -8.70 7.70
CA PHE A 40 -6.70 -8.27 8.02
C PHE A 40 -6.76 -7.47 9.32
N ASP A 41 -5.85 -7.73 10.25
CA ASP A 41 -5.81 -7.03 11.53
C ASP A 41 -5.29 -5.59 11.42
N HIS A 42 -4.64 -5.27 10.30
CA HIS A 42 -4.06 -3.97 10.02
C HIS A 42 -4.11 -3.66 8.53
N TYR A 43 -3.86 -2.40 8.20
CA TYR A 43 -3.63 -1.96 6.84
C TYR A 43 -2.55 -0.89 6.78
N TYR A 44 -2.03 -0.69 5.59
CA TYR A 44 -1.01 0.29 5.28
C TYR A 44 -1.61 1.43 4.47
N ARG A 45 -1.10 2.64 4.69
CA ARG A 45 -1.39 3.82 3.86
C ARG A 45 -0.11 4.55 3.52
N VAL A 46 -0.07 5.13 2.33
CA VAL A 46 1.03 6.01 1.92
C VAL A 46 0.69 7.47 2.20
N TYR A 47 1.68 8.18 2.71
CA TYR A 47 1.69 9.60 2.99
C TYR A 47 2.84 10.26 2.23
N SER A 48 2.65 11.51 1.82
CA SER A 48 3.74 12.36 1.37
C SER A 48 4.56 12.80 2.58
N ASP A 49 5.82 13.15 2.35
CA ASP A 49 6.67 13.92 3.27
C ASP A 49 5.96 15.10 3.98
N ASP A 50 5.07 15.81 3.29
CA ASP A 50 4.23 16.89 3.83
C ASP A 50 3.18 16.43 4.88
N GLY A 51 3.16 15.13 5.23
CA GLY A 51 2.17 14.52 6.12
C GLY A 51 0.78 14.36 5.50
N ARG A 52 0.64 14.66 4.20
CA ARG A 52 -0.62 14.52 3.46
C ARG A 52 -0.82 13.08 3.00
N ARG A 53 -2.05 12.58 3.14
CA ARG A 53 -2.43 11.25 2.67
C ARG A 53 -2.42 11.22 1.14
N ILE A 54 -1.74 10.26 0.53
CA ILE A 54 -1.79 10.07 -0.92
C ILE A 54 -3.06 9.28 -1.26
N PRO A 55 -3.99 9.84 -2.04
CA PRO A 55 -5.24 9.17 -2.36
C PRO A 55 -5.00 7.87 -3.15
N TYR A 56 -5.90 6.92 -3.00
CA TYR A 56 -5.83 5.58 -3.61
C TYR A 56 -4.63 4.71 -3.18
N CYS A 57 -3.83 5.15 -2.20
CA CYS A 57 -2.66 4.43 -1.70
C CYS A 57 -2.91 3.76 -0.33
N LYS A 58 -4.03 3.04 -0.21
CA LYS A 58 -4.35 2.16 0.94
C LYS A 58 -4.20 0.71 0.50
N PHE A 59 -3.45 -0.11 1.22
CA PHE A 59 -3.27 -1.53 0.89
C PHE A 59 -3.08 -2.37 2.16
N GLN A 60 -3.26 -3.69 2.08
CA GLN A 60 -3.17 -4.59 3.22
C GLN A 60 -1.93 -5.48 3.19
N GLN A 61 -1.37 -5.74 2.00
CA GLN A 61 -0.30 -6.70 1.82
C GLN A 61 0.98 -5.96 1.40
N LEU A 62 1.92 -5.85 2.34
CA LEU A 62 3.18 -5.15 2.16
C LEU A 62 4.12 -5.89 1.19
N ASP A 63 4.17 -7.22 1.27
CA ASP A 63 4.85 -8.14 0.36
C ASP A 63 4.55 -7.85 -1.12
N ARG A 64 3.27 -7.66 -1.45
CA ARG A 64 2.85 -7.37 -2.83
C ARG A 64 3.22 -5.97 -3.26
N PHE A 65 3.21 -5.03 -2.32
CA PHE A 65 3.65 -3.67 -2.60
C PHE A 65 5.17 -3.66 -2.87
N ALA A 66 5.97 -4.28 -1.99
CA ALA A 66 7.41 -4.45 -2.14
C ALA A 66 7.78 -5.09 -3.49
N ALA A 67 7.12 -6.19 -3.84
CA ALA A 67 7.32 -6.88 -5.13
C ALA A 67 7.05 -5.99 -6.35
N ILE A 68 6.02 -5.12 -6.29
CA ILE A 68 5.68 -4.21 -7.39
C ILE A 68 6.65 -3.02 -7.48
N MET A 69 7.11 -2.55 -6.32
CA MET A 69 8.15 -1.52 -6.23
C MET A 69 9.54 -2.06 -6.59
N ASN A 70 9.70 -3.39 -6.64
CA ASN A 70 10.98 -4.07 -6.83
C ASN A 70 12.00 -3.67 -5.73
N LEU A 71 11.49 -3.54 -4.50
CA LEU A 71 12.25 -3.20 -3.30
C LEU A 71 12.03 -4.31 -2.26
N PRO A 72 13.04 -4.62 -1.43
CA PRO A 72 12.83 -5.47 -0.27
C PRO A 72 11.94 -4.75 0.76
N GLU A 73 11.17 -5.51 1.55
CA GLU A 73 10.26 -4.96 2.56
C GLU A 73 10.98 -4.05 3.56
N ASP A 74 12.21 -4.40 3.93
CA ASP A 74 13.04 -3.63 4.87
C ASP A 74 13.55 -2.30 4.31
N ALA A 75 13.55 -2.12 2.98
CA ALA A 75 13.93 -0.86 2.33
C ALA A 75 12.75 0.08 2.14
N LEU A 76 11.53 -0.36 2.46
CA LEU A 76 10.36 0.49 2.36
C LEU A 76 10.37 1.53 3.51
N PRO A 77 10.02 2.80 3.22
CA PRO A 77 10.00 3.85 4.24
C PRO A 77 8.78 3.69 5.15
N ILE A 78 8.80 2.71 6.06
CA ILE A 78 7.70 2.42 6.99
C ILE A 78 7.92 3.20 8.29
N VAL A 79 6.88 3.91 8.72
CA VAL A 79 6.83 4.68 9.97
C VAL A 79 5.68 4.14 10.81
N ASP A 80 5.95 3.85 12.09
CA ASP A 80 4.95 3.41 13.08
C ASP A 80 3.99 4.54 13.51
#